data_AF-A0A397JE51-F1
#
_entry.id   AF-A0A397JE51-F1
#
_cell.length_a   1.000
_cell.length_b   1.000
_cell.length_c   1.000
_cell.angle_alpha   90.00
_cell.angle_beta   90.00
_cell.angle_gamma   90.00
#
_symmetry.space_group_name_H-M   'P 1'
#
loop_
_entity.id
_entity.type
_entity.pdbx_description
1 polymer ?
#
loop_
_entity_poly.entity_id
_entity_poly.type
_entity_poly.pdbx_seq_one_letter_code
_entity_poly.pdbx_strand_id
1 'polypeptide(L)'
;MIFIVDELYEDSGSPNFIKNNKITEVYLKWNKMYLLSRKENYEESDVTLLQESINEWAKLFIELFKENSKSELQFPKLHSWVFHIYSSIREFGAINGFAAKPS
;
A
#
# COMPACT_ATOMS: atom_id res chain seq x y z
N MET A 1 -5.97 -7.50 0.89
CA MET A 1 -5.22 -8.61 1.48
C MET A 1 -4.40 -9.23 0.35
N ILE A 2 -3.11 -8.90 0.26
CA ILE A 2 -2.21 -9.24 -0.87
C ILE A 2 -1.47 -10.58 -0.62
N PHE A 3 -1.49 -11.08 0.61
CA PHE A 3 -0.61 -12.17 1.05
C PHE A 3 -1.00 -13.59 0.59
N ILE A 4 -2.23 -13.80 0.12
CA ILE A 4 -2.71 -15.13 -0.30
C ILE A 4 -2.34 -15.46 -1.75
N VAL A 5 -2.21 -14.44 -2.62
CA VAL A 5 -2.03 -14.65 -4.07
C VAL A 5 -0.64 -15.21 -4.40
N ASP A 6 0.37 -14.86 -3.60
CA ASP A 6 1.77 -15.23 -3.84
C ASP A 6 2.29 -16.29 -2.85
N GLU A 7 1.42 -16.98 -2.09
CA GLU A 7 1.82 -18.04 -1.13
C GLU A 7 2.87 -17.58 -0.09
N LEU A 8 2.93 -16.27 0.20
CA LEU A 8 3.99 -15.61 0.98
C LEU A 8 4.01 -15.98 2.48
N TYR A 9 3.14 -16.90 2.92
CA TYR A 9 2.95 -17.27 4.32
C TYR A 9 3.12 -18.78 4.59
N GLU A 10 3.46 -19.58 3.59
CA GLU A 10 3.79 -20.99 3.83
C GLU A 10 5.20 -21.10 4.44
N ASP A 11 5.26 -21.38 5.74
CA ASP A 11 6.49 -21.70 6.45
C ASP A 11 6.97 -23.10 6.03
N SER A 12 7.82 -23.14 4.99
CA SER A 12 8.20 -24.39 4.31
C SER A 12 9.67 -24.80 4.50
N GLY A 13 10.43 -24.13 5.38
CA GLY A 13 11.88 -24.29 5.43
C GLY A 13 12.62 -23.69 4.23
N SER A 14 11.96 -22.78 3.49
CA SER A 14 12.57 -22.05 2.37
C SER A 14 13.67 -21.10 2.86
N PRO A 15 14.84 -21.05 2.19
CA PRO A 15 15.89 -20.09 2.51
C PRO A 15 15.45 -18.63 2.29
N ASN A 16 14.36 -18.39 1.57
CA ASN A 16 13.82 -17.06 1.27
C ASN A 16 12.66 -16.64 2.19
N PHE A 17 12.49 -17.30 3.35
CA PHE A 17 11.44 -16.99 4.30
C PHE A 17 11.56 -15.57 4.86
N ILE A 18 10.47 -14.82 4.78
CA ILE A 18 10.41 -13.44 5.27
C ILE A 18 10.17 -13.45 6.78
N LYS A 19 11.11 -12.88 7.55
CA LYS A 19 10.97 -12.77 9.02
C LYS A 19 9.72 -11.96 9.42
N ASN A 20 8.99 -12.48 10.41
CA ASN A 20 7.76 -11.87 10.95
C ASN A 20 7.89 -10.40 11.39
N ASN A 21 9.07 -9.97 11.85
CA ASN A 21 9.30 -8.58 12.27
C ASN A 21 9.28 -7.60 11.08
N LYS A 22 9.84 -7.97 9.92
CA LYS A 22 9.80 -7.15 8.70
C LYS A 22 8.39 -7.05 8.13
N ILE A 23 7.65 -8.16 8.14
CA ILE A 23 6.22 -8.18 7.74
C ILE A 23 5.41 -7.25 8.65
N THR A 24 5.63 -7.33 9.97
CA THR A 24 5.00 -6.45 10.96
C THR A 24 5.28 -4.98 10.66
N GLU A 25 6.51 -4.61 10.31
CA GLU A 25 6.86 -3.22 9.98
C GLU A 25 6.09 -2.71 8.74
N VAL A 26 6.07 -3.49 7.67
CA VAL A 26 5.33 -3.15 6.43
C VAL A 26 3.84 -3.01 6.73
N TYR A 27 3.28 -3.88 7.58
CA TYR A 27 1.88 -3.81 7.98
C TYR A 27 1.57 -2.57 8.84
N LEU A 28 2.43 -2.22 9.78
CA LEU A 28 2.27 -1.01 10.60
C LEU A 28 2.31 0.26 9.75
N LYS A 29 3.23 0.34 8.78
CA LYS A 29 3.30 1.47 7.84
C LYS A 29 2.06 1.54 6.94
N TRP A 30 1.58 0.41 6.44
CA TRP A 30 0.32 0.34 5.70
C TRP A 30 -0.85 0.89 6.53
N ASN A 31 -0.97 0.51 7.80
CA ASN A 31 -2.07 0.98 8.65
C ASN A 31 -2.00 2.50 8.88
N LYS A 32 -0.81 3.07 9.07
CA LYS A 32 -0.64 4.52 9.18
C LYS A 32 -1.07 5.23 7.91
N MET A 33 -0.61 4.74 6.76
CA MET A 33 -1.00 5.24 5.44
C MET A 33 -2.52 5.12 5.22
N TYR A 34 -3.11 4.00 5.60
CA TYR A 34 -4.55 3.78 5.51
C TYR A 34 -5.32 4.78 6.37
N LEU A 35 -4.91 5.02 7.62
CA LEU A 35 -5.55 6.02 8.48
C LEU A 35 -5.47 7.43 7.88
N LEU A 36 -4.31 7.84 7.36
CA LEU A 36 -4.15 9.12 6.64
C LEU A 36 -5.07 9.19 5.42
N SER A 37 -5.19 8.09 4.67
CA SER A 37 -6.02 8.03 3.46
C SER A 37 -7.53 8.23 3.72
N ARG A 38 -7.97 8.06 4.98
CA ARG A 38 -9.38 8.16 5.37
C ARG A 38 -9.83 9.59 5.67
N LYS A 39 -8.94 10.58 5.60
CA LYS A 39 -9.29 11.98 5.83
C LYS A 39 -10.37 12.43 4.83
N GLU A 40 -11.36 13.18 5.32
CA GLU A 40 -12.44 13.71 4.49
C GLU A 40 -12.02 14.96 3.72
N ASN A 41 -11.20 15.80 4.37
CA ASN A 41 -10.70 17.04 3.80
C ASN A 41 -9.18 17.05 3.87
N TYR A 42 -8.53 17.15 2.71
CA TYR A 42 -7.08 17.21 2.60
C TYR A 42 -6.60 18.65 2.46
N GLU A 43 -5.63 19.03 3.26
CA GLU A 43 -4.73 20.13 2.96
C GLU A 43 -3.57 19.61 2.09
N GLU A 44 -2.89 20.50 1.36
CA GLU A 44 -1.77 20.10 0.49
C GLU A 44 -0.64 19.40 1.29
N SER A 45 -0.45 19.81 2.55
CA SER A 45 0.45 19.16 3.51
C SER A 45 0.06 17.72 3.81
N ASP A 46 -1.24 17.42 3.93
CA ASP A 46 -1.73 16.06 4.14
C ASP A 46 -1.49 15.18 2.91
N VAL A 47 -1.72 15.71 1.71
CA VAL A 47 -1.50 14.98 0.46
C VAL A 47 0.00 14.67 0.30
N THR A 48 0.86 15.63 0.63
CA THR A 48 2.32 15.46 0.63
C THR A 48 2.75 14.37 1.60
N LEU A 49 2.28 14.46 2.86
CA LEU A 49 2.58 13.46 3.90
C LEU A 49 2.11 12.05 3.52
N LEU A 50 0.92 11.95 2.91
CA LEU A 50 0.39 10.68 2.43
C LEU A 50 1.25 10.10 1.31
N GLN A 51 1.65 10.91 0.33
CA GLN A 51 2.51 10.45 -0.77
C GLN A 51 3.89 10.00 -0.26
N GLU A 52 4.49 10.73 0.68
CA GLU A 52 5.74 10.33 1.33
C GLU A 52 5.60 8.98 2.06
N SER A 53 4.52 8.83 2.83
CA SER A 53 4.20 7.59 3.54
C SER A 53 4.00 6.40 2.59
N ILE A 54 3.33 6.62 1.46
CA ILE A 54 3.15 5.61 0.39
C ILE A 54 4.49 5.23 -0.21
N ASN A 55 5.34 6.20 -0.54
CA ASN A 55 6.64 5.95 -1.15
C ASN A 55 7.57 5.16 -0.23
N GLU A 56 7.61 5.50 1.05
CA GLU A 56 8.36 4.74 2.05
C GLU A 56 7.84 3.31 2.19
N TRP A 57 6.53 3.15 2.33
CA TRP A 57 5.92 1.84 2.45
C TRP A 57 6.15 0.99 1.20
N ALA A 58 5.99 1.57 0.01
CA ALA A 58 6.15 0.86 -1.26
C ALA A 58 7.60 0.39 -1.46
N LYS A 59 8.60 1.20 -1.09
CA LYS A 59 10.01 0.77 -1.11
C LYS A 59 10.23 -0.47 -0.26
N LEU A 60 9.78 -0.44 1.00
CA LEU A 60 9.91 -1.58 1.92
C LEU A 60 9.13 -2.80 1.45
N PHE A 61 7.90 -2.60 0.96
CA PHE A 61 7.06 -3.67 0.42
C PHE A 61 7.73 -4.34 -0.78
N ILE A 62 8.23 -3.56 -1.75
CA ILE A 62 8.90 -4.09 -2.93
C ILE A 62 10.17 -4.83 -2.55
N GLU A 63 11.03 -4.23 -1.72
CA GLU A 63 12.26 -4.88 -1.25
C GLU A 63 11.97 -6.22 -0.56
N LEU A 64 10.90 -6.27 0.24
CA LEU A 64 10.56 -7.45 1.02
C LEU A 64 9.97 -8.59 0.19
N PHE A 65 9.16 -8.27 -0.81
CA PHE A 65 8.35 -9.27 -1.52
C PHE A 65 8.80 -9.54 -2.97
N LYS A 66 9.66 -8.70 -3.56
CA LYS A 66 10.03 -8.82 -4.99
C LYS A 66 10.64 -10.17 -5.35
N GLU A 67 11.53 -10.70 -4.51
CA GLU A 67 12.21 -11.98 -4.78
C GLU A 67 11.28 -13.19 -4.67
N ASN A 68 10.19 -13.06 -3.90
CA ASN A 68 9.24 -14.13 -3.64
C ASN A 68 7.95 -14.00 -4.45
N SER A 69 7.75 -12.89 -5.18
CA SER A 69 6.52 -12.63 -5.93
C SER A 69 6.59 -13.24 -7.32
N LYS A 70 5.74 -14.23 -7.59
CA LYS A 70 5.56 -14.84 -8.92
C LYS A 70 5.04 -13.83 -9.95
N SER A 71 4.30 -12.82 -9.49
CA SER A 71 3.71 -11.77 -10.33
C SER A 71 4.60 -10.54 -10.49
N GLU A 72 5.83 -10.57 -9.97
CA GLU A 72 6.76 -9.43 -9.91
C GLU A 72 6.12 -8.17 -9.30
N LEU A 73 5.17 -8.36 -8.38
CA LEU A 73 4.41 -7.29 -7.73
C LEU A 73 3.62 -6.39 -8.70
N GLN A 74 3.24 -6.90 -9.88
CA GLN A 74 2.43 -6.18 -10.87
C GLN A 74 0.95 -6.08 -10.46
N PHE A 75 0.68 -5.54 -9.28
CA PHE A 75 -0.68 -5.36 -8.77
C PHE A 75 -1.24 -3.99 -9.19
N PRO A 76 -2.37 -3.93 -9.93
CA PRO A 76 -2.99 -2.66 -10.32
C PRO A 76 -3.27 -1.74 -9.13
N LYS A 77 -3.62 -2.34 -7.99
CA LYS A 77 -3.83 -1.58 -6.74
C LYS A 77 -2.54 -0.94 -6.23
N LEU A 78 -1.42 -1.68 -6.20
CA LEU A 78 -0.13 -1.12 -5.80
C LEU A 78 0.27 0.04 -6.70
N HIS A 79 0.13 -0.14 -8.02
CA HIS A 79 0.41 0.90 -9.00
C HIS A 79 -0.45 2.15 -8.77
N SER A 80 -1.76 1.97 -8.56
CA SER A 80 -2.69 3.08 -8.28
C SER A 80 -2.32 3.86 -7.03
N TRP A 81 -1.96 3.18 -5.93
CA TRP A 81 -1.53 3.86 -4.70
C TRP A 81 -0.25 4.68 -4.92
N VAL A 82 0.74 4.13 -5.61
CA VAL A 82 2.04 4.80 -5.78
C VAL A 82 1.95 6.00 -6.72
N PHE A 83 1.25 5.87 -7.85
CA PHE A 83 1.33 6.84 -8.94
C PHE A 83 0.11 7.75 -9.09
N HIS A 84 -1.05 7.33 -8.60
CA HIS A 84 -2.32 8.00 -8.91
C HIS A 84 -3.05 8.56 -7.71
N ILE A 85 -2.57 8.34 -6.48
CA ILE A 85 -3.27 8.80 -5.28
C ILE A 85 -3.34 10.33 -5.19
N TYR A 86 -2.24 11.01 -5.54
CA TYR A 86 -2.14 12.47 -5.51
C TYR A 86 -3.13 13.10 -6.48
N SER A 87 -3.09 12.66 -7.75
CA SER A 87 -4.02 13.13 -8.78
C SER A 87 -5.47 12.81 -8.43
N SER A 88 -5.72 11.61 -7.88
CA SER A 88 -7.04 11.19 -7.45
C SER A 88 -7.62 12.09 -6.36
N ILE A 89 -6.82 12.46 -5.34
CA ILE A 89 -7.28 13.36 -4.28
C ILE A 89 -7.57 14.76 -4.84
N ARG A 90 -6.71 15.26 -5.73
CA ARG A 90 -6.88 16.59 -6.33
C ARG A 90 -8.11 16.69 -7.22
N GLU A 91 -8.44 15.62 -7.93
CA GLU A 91 -9.58 15.58 -8.85
C GLU A 91 -10.91 15.25 -8.16
N PHE A 92 -10.91 14.30 -7.22
CA PHE A 92 -12.13 13.74 -6.62
C PHE A 92 -12.30 14.05 -5.12
N GLY A 93 -11.32 14.68 -4.48
CA GLY A 93 -11.34 14.97 -3.04
C GLY A 93 -10.96 13.74 -2.20
N ALA A 94 -11.83 13.31 -1.29
CA ALA A 94 -11.52 12.19 -0.42
C ALA A 94 -11.40 10.87 -1.20
N ILE A 95 -10.38 10.07 -0.91
CA ILE A 95 -10.19 8.71 -1.48
C ILE A 95 -11.42 7.81 -1.20
N ASN A 96 -12.14 8.06 -0.12
CA ASN A 96 -13.34 7.29 0.20
C ASN A 96 -14.55 7.68 -0.66
N GLY A 97 -14.52 8.83 -1.34
CA GLY A 97 -15.57 9.31 -2.23
C GLY A 97 -15.73 8.46 -3.50
N PHE A 98 -14.77 7.57 -3.79
CA PHE A 98 -14.90 6.56 -4.85
C PHE A 98 -16.03 5.56 -4.61
N ALA A 99 -16.46 5.37 -3.35
CA ALA A 99 -17.69 4.65 -3.04
C ALA A 99 -18.88 5.58 -3.31
N ALA A 100 -19.45 5.45 -4.50
CA ALA A 100 -20.62 6.16 -5.03
C ALA A 100 -21.52 6.78 -3.94
N LYS A 101 -21.74 8.10 -4.02
CA LYS A 101 -23.03 8.63 -3.58
C LYS A 101 -24.10 7.90 -4.40
N PRO A 102 -25.04 7.16 -3.79
CA PRO A 102 -26.16 6.63 -4.54
C PRO A 102 -26.91 7.82 -5.14
N SER A 103 -27.02 7.82 -6.47
CA SER A 103 -27.92 8.70 -7.24
C SER A 103 -29.37 8.39 -6.92
#